data_AF-A0A7X6YEU7-F1
#
_entry.id   AF-A0A7X6YEU7-F1
#
_cell.length_a   1.000
_cell.length_b   1.000
_cell.length_c   1.000
_cell.angle_alpha   90.00
_cell.angle_beta   90.00
_cell.angle_gamma   90.00
#
_symmetry.space_group_name_H-M   'P 1'
#
loop_
_entity.id
_entity.type
_entity.pdbx_description
1 polymer ?
#
loop_
_entity_poly.entity_id
_entity_poly.type
_entity_poly.pdbx_seq_one_letter_code
_entity_poly.pdbx_strand_id
1 'polypeptide(L)'
;MRTRLFILALALTQSAWALISAFPHEEDFEYGGALPSGWVSDPASGYESWECRSGVIDGPDADHTSGSGYFVRVNNTWRTTLTSWLYLPPLDLSGMTQPAVAYWYCVGDEGASGNEAYLYLEAKQGESWVQVGTVKRWTPYFWIESLDSLAAHQSANTLLRFRVRTDSTATAEDVCIDDVRIFDNTNAPAIPTMQAPAHAASGVPVFATLRWEQRAGLTGYRLYVGTDGGGTVTPSNLHNALALPGTAGRYGLDDLAPSTTYYWQLVAVNSVGDSPASPIRSFTTGARTTVNAFPHTQSMSNAGNTPTGWINGFNDDGTGWMFHDFYADHTTGSGYYTHVDVNYQKPVTAITSAFVSPRFDLSGTTYPKLSYWYRKDADPATTTTTTTLRSMCTATARGKARLRRAITAWHPAGSTRWSI
;
A
#
# COMPACT_ATOMS: atom_id res chain seq x y z
N MET A 1 26.93 -2.80 35.21
CA MET A 1 27.86 -1.64 35.31
C MET A 1 28.35 -1.11 33.96
N ARG A 2 28.50 -1.95 32.91
CA ARG A 2 28.90 -1.51 31.55
C ARG A 2 27.83 -0.70 30.79
N THR A 3 26.53 -0.90 31.07
CA THR A 3 25.42 -0.18 30.40
C THR A 3 25.26 1.28 30.85
N ARG A 4 25.64 1.63 32.10
CA ARG A 4 25.57 3.01 32.59
C ARG A 4 26.74 3.88 32.11
N LEU A 5 27.91 3.29 31.85
CA LEU A 5 29.06 4.02 31.30
C LEU A 5 28.89 4.35 29.81
N PHE A 6 28.21 3.49 29.04
CA PHE A 6 27.94 3.72 27.62
C PHE A 6 26.89 4.82 27.39
N ILE A 7 25.82 4.85 28.19
CA ILE A 7 24.78 5.89 28.12
C ILE A 7 25.34 7.26 28.55
N LEU A 8 26.23 7.30 29.56
CA LEU A 8 26.87 8.55 29.98
C LEU A 8 27.91 9.05 28.96
N ALA A 9 28.65 8.14 28.30
CA ALA A 9 29.58 8.49 27.23
C ALA A 9 28.86 8.97 25.97
N LEU A 10 27.72 8.37 25.60
CA LEU A 10 26.91 8.79 24.44
C LEU A 10 26.19 10.13 24.70
N ALA A 11 25.75 10.38 25.94
CA ALA A 11 25.20 11.69 26.34
C ALA A 11 26.28 12.78 26.40
N LEU A 12 27.53 12.44 26.74
CA LEU A 12 28.65 13.39 26.72
C LEU A 12 29.17 13.67 25.30
N THR A 13 29.04 12.74 24.34
CA THR A 13 29.40 12.98 22.92
C THR A 13 28.27 13.56 22.08
N GLN A 14 27.00 13.42 22.49
CA GLN A 14 25.83 14.08 21.87
C GLN A 14 25.89 15.62 21.92
N SER A 15 26.64 16.17 22.89
CA SER A 15 26.89 17.61 23.01
C SER A 15 27.79 18.20 21.90
N ALA A 16 28.32 17.37 20.99
CA ALA A 16 29.16 17.78 19.86
C ALA A 16 28.47 17.68 18.49
N TRP A 17 27.20 17.25 18.42
CA TRP A 17 26.45 17.20 17.16
C TRP A 17 25.71 18.51 16.91
N ALA A 18 25.60 18.89 15.64
CA ALA A 18 24.91 20.12 15.26
C ALA A 18 23.43 20.02 15.65
N LEU A 19 22.98 20.96 16.47
CA LEU A 19 21.57 21.14 16.83
C LEU A 19 20.76 21.47 15.56
N ILE A 20 19.72 20.68 15.27
CA ILE A 20 18.78 20.99 14.20
C ILE A 20 17.78 22.02 14.73
N SER A 21 17.78 23.20 14.11
CA SER A 21 16.90 24.34 14.46
C SER A 21 16.20 24.95 13.25
N ALA A 22 16.50 24.46 12.04
CA ALA A 22 15.84 24.88 10.81
C ALA A 22 14.81 23.83 10.39
N PHE A 23 13.56 24.26 10.18
CA PHE A 23 12.45 23.38 9.85
C PHE A 23 11.59 23.93 8.70
N PRO A 24 10.95 23.09 7.88
CA PRO A 24 10.95 21.63 7.94
C PRO A 24 12.34 21.04 7.70
N HIS A 25 12.71 20.04 8.49
CA HIS A 25 13.92 19.25 8.30
C HIS A 25 13.50 17.91 7.71
N GLU A 26 14.18 17.48 6.66
CA GLU A 26 13.93 16.21 5.97
C GLU A 26 15.24 15.46 5.88
N GLU A 27 15.19 14.18 6.19
CA GLU A 27 16.29 13.25 6.11
C GLU A 27 15.84 12.07 5.24
N ASP A 28 16.46 11.99 4.05
CA ASP A 28 16.19 11.03 2.98
C ASP A 28 17.30 9.96 2.86
N PHE A 29 18.32 10.00 3.72
CA PHE A 29 19.41 9.03 3.82
C PHE A 29 20.32 8.88 2.59
N GLU A 30 20.33 9.86 1.68
CA GLU A 30 21.07 9.84 0.40
C GLU A 30 22.59 10.13 0.52
N TYR A 31 23.24 9.58 1.55
CA TYR A 31 24.65 9.84 1.87
C TYR A 31 25.59 8.72 1.41
N GLY A 32 25.29 8.09 0.27
CA GLY A 32 26.14 7.05 -0.33
C GLY A 32 26.27 5.80 0.54
N GLY A 33 25.21 5.43 1.26
CA GLY A 33 25.16 4.25 2.13
C GLY A 33 25.74 4.46 3.54
N ALA A 34 26.09 5.69 3.91
CA ALA A 34 26.45 6.04 5.28
C ALA A 34 25.28 6.68 6.02
N LEU A 35 25.22 6.49 7.35
CA LEU A 35 24.29 7.26 8.17
C LEU A 35 24.65 8.76 8.10
N PRO A 36 23.65 9.66 8.03
CA PRO A 36 23.86 11.09 8.03
C PRO A 36 24.56 11.59 9.30
N SER A 37 25.16 12.77 9.24
CA SER A 37 25.88 13.34 10.38
C SER A 37 24.97 13.50 11.60
N GLY A 38 25.40 12.98 12.74
CA GLY A 38 24.66 13.03 14.01
C GLY A 38 23.57 11.95 14.17
N TRP A 39 23.30 11.15 13.13
CA TRP A 39 22.52 9.93 13.26
C TRP A 39 23.41 8.78 13.72
N VAL A 40 22.98 8.05 14.75
CA VAL A 40 23.82 7.02 15.39
C VAL A 40 23.04 5.75 15.64
N SER A 41 23.56 4.63 15.11
CA SER A 41 23.09 3.30 15.44
C SER A 41 23.71 2.79 16.75
N ASP A 42 22.91 2.08 17.54
CA ASP A 42 23.35 1.23 18.66
C ASP A 42 22.67 -0.15 18.56
N PRO A 43 23.42 -1.24 18.29
CA PRO A 43 24.87 -1.27 18.14
C PRO A 43 25.36 -0.52 16.89
N ALA A 44 26.60 -0.03 16.94
CA ALA A 44 27.17 0.76 15.85
C ALA A 44 27.49 -0.07 14.59
N SER A 45 27.55 -1.39 14.70
CA SER A 45 27.81 -2.30 13.59
C SER A 45 27.28 -3.71 13.89
N GLY A 46 27.18 -4.52 12.83
CA GLY A 46 26.69 -5.89 12.88
C GLY A 46 25.26 -6.02 12.34
N TYR A 47 24.71 -7.23 12.33
CA TYR A 47 23.37 -7.46 11.79
C TYR A 47 22.28 -6.64 12.50
N GLU A 48 22.50 -6.37 13.78
CA GLU A 48 21.57 -5.68 14.66
C GLU A 48 21.68 -4.15 14.54
N SER A 49 22.63 -3.61 13.77
CA SER A 49 22.77 -2.15 13.57
C SER A 49 21.81 -1.64 12.51
N TRP A 50 21.43 -0.37 12.65
CA TRP A 50 20.80 0.40 11.60
C TRP A 50 21.82 0.74 10.51
N GLU A 51 21.51 0.37 9.27
CA GLU A 51 22.37 0.54 8.12
C GLU A 51 21.58 1.14 6.95
N CYS A 52 22.22 2.06 6.22
CA CYS A 52 21.65 2.59 4.98
C CYS A 52 21.80 1.54 3.87
N ARG A 53 20.74 1.31 3.11
CA ARG A 53 20.66 0.31 2.04
C ARG A 53 19.92 0.86 0.84
N SER A 54 20.25 0.31 -0.32
CA SER A 54 19.62 0.62 -1.61
C SER A 54 19.24 -0.69 -2.31
N GLY A 55 18.20 -0.65 -3.14
CA GLY A 55 17.73 -1.80 -3.92
C GLY A 55 16.91 -2.82 -3.12
N VAL A 56 16.58 -3.95 -3.75
CA VAL A 56 15.70 -4.98 -3.20
C VAL A 56 16.32 -5.63 -1.97
N ILE A 57 15.57 -5.66 -0.88
CA ILE A 57 15.90 -6.36 0.36
C ILE A 57 14.73 -7.26 0.80
N ASP A 58 14.93 -8.06 1.85
CA ASP A 58 13.85 -8.77 2.55
C ASP A 58 13.02 -7.73 3.34
N GLY A 59 12.08 -7.08 2.65
CA GLY A 59 11.45 -5.81 3.05
C GLY A 59 10.77 -5.12 1.86
N PRO A 60 10.77 -3.77 1.78
CA PRO A 60 10.26 -3.09 0.59
C PRO A 60 11.17 -3.34 -0.64
N ASP A 61 10.56 -3.40 -1.83
CA ASP A 61 11.26 -3.65 -3.10
C ASP A 61 12.24 -2.51 -3.50
N ALA A 62 12.11 -1.33 -2.92
CA ALA A 62 12.93 -0.14 -3.17
C ALA A 62 12.82 0.89 -2.01
N ASP A 63 13.65 1.94 -2.07
CA ASP A 63 13.51 3.17 -1.27
C ASP A 63 12.16 3.86 -1.53
N HIS A 64 11.73 4.70 -0.58
CA HIS A 64 10.50 5.46 -0.75
C HIS A 64 10.70 6.68 -1.64
N THR A 65 11.86 7.33 -1.53
CA THR A 65 12.24 8.39 -2.46
C THR A 65 12.29 7.84 -3.88
N SER A 66 11.74 8.57 -4.85
CA SER A 66 11.66 8.05 -6.22
C SER A 66 13.06 7.93 -6.83
N GLY A 67 13.57 6.71 -7.05
CA GLY A 67 14.85 6.52 -7.74
C GLY A 67 15.60 5.24 -7.40
N SER A 68 16.91 5.39 -7.26
CA SER A 68 17.85 4.36 -6.80
C SER A 68 18.55 4.88 -5.54
N GLY A 69 17.75 5.27 -4.56
CA GLY A 69 18.21 5.92 -3.35
C GLY A 69 18.39 4.95 -2.18
N TYR A 70 18.52 5.53 -0.99
CA TYR A 70 18.85 4.85 0.24
C TYR A 70 17.73 4.99 1.26
N PHE A 71 17.51 3.93 2.03
CA PHE A 71 16.67 3.95 3.23
C PHE A 71 17.45 3.29 4.38
N VAL A 72 16.99 3.44 5.62
CA VAL A 72 17.66 2.80 6.76
C VAL A 72 16.90 1.57 7.20
N ARG A 73 17.62 0.47 7.43
CA ARG A 73 17.05 -0.77 7.93
C ARG A 73 17.79 -1.33 9.13
N VAL A 74 17.13 -2.22 9.87
CA VAL A 74 17.76 -3.18 10.77
C VAL A 74 17.55 -4.58 10.21
N ASN A 75 18.64 -5.35 10.06
CA ASN A 75 18.54 -6.74 9.67
C ASN A 75 18.24 -7.64 10.88
N ASN A 76 17.00 -8.08 10.96
CA ASN A 76 16.51 -8.96 12.00
C ASN A 76 16.40 -10.43 11.53
N THR A 77 16.87 -10.77 10.32
CA THR A 77 16.76 -12.14 9.79
C THR A 77 17.36 -13.16 10.77
N TRP A 78 16.57 -14.17 11.13
CA TRP A 78 16.87 -15.24 12.09
C TRP A 78 17.18 -14.77 13.52
N ARG A 79 16.79 -13.55 13.90
CA ARG A 79 17.02 -13.01 15.25
C ARG A 79 15.82 -13.29 16.14
N THR A 80 16.05 -14.04 17.21
CA THR A 80 15.02 -14.30 18.22
C THR A 80 14.91 -13.13 19.20
N THR A 81 16.03 -12.63 19.70
CA THR A 81 16.07 -11.49 20.63
C THR A 81 16.90 -10.37 20.03
N LEU A 82 16.23 -9.36 19.49
CA LEU A 82 16.84 -8.15 18.97
C LEU A 82 16.31 -6.93 19.73
N THR A 83 17.21 -6.03 20.10
CA THR A 83 16.83 -4.65 20.42
C THR A 83 17.91 -3.73 19.86
N SER A 84 17.50 -2.80 19.00
CA SER A 84 18.39 -1.89 18.30
C SER A 84 17.83 -0.48 18.31
N TRP A 85 18.70 0.53 18.32
CA TRP A 85 18.32 1.93 18.41
C TRP A 85 19.00 2.77 17.34
N LEU A 86 18.27 3.72 16.78
CA LEU A 86 18.79 4.77 15.90
C LEU A 86 18.48 6.12 16.52
N TYR A 87 19.52 6.83 16.94
CA TYR A 87 19.40 8.14 17.56
C TYR A 87 19.47 9.23 16.49
N LEU A 88 18.64 10.26 16.64
CA LEU A 88 18.67 11.45 15.82
C LEU A 88 19.58 12.52 16.45
N PRO A 89 20.05 13.50 15.66
CA PRO A 89 20.64 14.73 16.21
C PRO A 89 19.65 15.45 17.14
N PRO A 90 20.14 16.24 18.11
CA PRO A 90 19.27 17.06 18.96
C PRO A 90 18.47 18.08 18.15
N LEU A 91 17.22 18.31 18.57
CA LEU A 91 16.27 19.20 17.90
C LEU A 91 15.91 20.39 18.81
N ASP A 92 15.92 21.60 18.29
CA ASP A 92 15.31 22.76 18.95
C ASP A 92 13.87 22.94 18.45
N LEU A 93 12.92 22.34 19.16
CA LEU A 93 11.49 22.47 18.85
C LEU A 93 10.83 23.63 19.59
N SER A 94 11.57 24.40 20.41
CA SER A 94 10.99 25.34 21.38
C SER A 94 10.16 26.46 20.75
N GLY A 95 10.44 26.81 19.48
CA GLY A 95 9.69 27.82 18.73
C GLY A 95 8.48 27.32 17.91
N MET A 96 8.25 26.01 17.85
CA MET A 96 7.15 25.45 17.03
C MET A 96 5.78 25.55 17.71
N THR A 97 4.72 25.59 16.91
CA THR A 97 3.34 25.62 17.44
C THR A 97 2.77 24.20 17.59
N GLN A 98 2.95 23.36 16.57
CA GLN A 98 2.49 21.97 16.51
C GLN A 98 3.62 21.07 15.99
N PRO A 99 4.71 20.89 16.75
CA PRO A 99 5.83 20.07 16.30
C PRO A 99 5.36 18.63 16.04
N ALA A 100 5.74 18.09 14.89
CA ALA A 100 5.40 16.74 14.46
C ALA A 100 6.60 16.10 13.76
N VAL A 101 6.59 14.77 13.75
CA VAL A 101 7.50 13.97 12.93
C VAL A 101 6.68 13.04 12.04
N ALA A 102 7.00 13.08 10.76
CA ALA A 102 6.56 12.08 9.78
C ALA A 102 7.75 11.22 9.36
N TYR A 103 7.48 9.97 9.02
CA TYR A 103 8.48 9.05 8.50
C TYR A 103 7.77 7.91 7.79
N TRP A 104 8.37 7.41 6.72
CA TRP A 104 7.92 6.19 6.07
C TRP A 104 8.52 5.00 6.78
N TYR A 105 7.75 3.92 6.92
CA TYR A 105 8.24 2.70 7.54
C TYR A 105 7.71 1.45 6.84
N CYS A 106 8.51 0.40 6.95
CA CYS A 106 8.14 -0.97 6.60
C CYS A 106 8.60 -1.90 7.73
N VAL A 107 7.77 -2.86 8.12
CA VAL A 107 8.07 -3.87 9.14
C VAL A 107 7.74 -5.22 8.53
N GLY A 108 8.74 -6.05 8.25
CA GLY A 108 8.55 -7.32 7.56
C GLY A 108 7.62 -8.35 8.23
N ASP A 109 7.09 -9.30 7.43
CA ASP A 109 6.26 -10.44 7.89
C ASP A 109 7.10 -11.53 8.54
N GLU A 110 6.46 -12.36 9.35
CA GLU A 110 7.10 -13.54 9.91
C GLU A 110 6.34 -14.83 9.63
N GLY A 111 5.33 -14.78 8.77
CA GLY A 111 4.55 -15.95 8.43
C GLY A 111 3.80 -16.52 9.63
N ALA A 112 3.39 -17.79 9.55
CA ALA A 112 2.32 -18.38 10.35
C ALA A 112 2.58 -18.57 11.86
N SER A 113 3.72 -18.11 12.40
CA SER A 113 4.11 -18.34 13.81
C SER A 113 3.57 -17.32 14.81
N GLY A 114 3.00 -16.19 14.38
CA GLY A 114 2.41 -15.19 15.28
C GLY A 114 3.44 -14.33 16.01
N ASN A 115 4.65 -14.22 15.45
CA ASN A 115 5.76 -13.45 15.97
C ASN A 115 5.73 -12.02 15.40
N GLU A 116 6.15 -11.02 16.19
CA GLU A 116 6.12 -9.62 15.76
C GLU A 116 7.46 -8.90 15.98
N ALA A 117 7.98 -8.29 14.92
CA ALA A 117 8.89 -7.15 15.02
C ALA A 117 8.10 -5.87 15.30
N TYR A 118 8.69 -5.00 16.13
CA TYR A 118 8.07 -3.76 16.57
C TYR A 118 9.00 -2.58 16.32
N LEU A 119 8.47 -1.55 15.66
CA LEU A 119 9.13 -0.25 15.53
C LEU A 119 8.48 0.76 16.48
N TYR A 120 9.32 1.38 17.31
CA TYR A 120 8.94 2.44 18.22
C TYR A 120 9.65 3.72 17.79
N LEU A 121 8.94 4.84 17.81
CA LEU A 121 9.53 6.16 17.97
C LEU A 121 9.53 6.49 19.47
N GLU A 122 10.64 7.00 19.99
CA GLU A 122 10.78 7.36 21.40
C GLU A 122 11.41 8.74 21.56
N ALA A 123 11.00 9.46 22.59
CA ALA A 123 11.57 10.75 22.99
C ALA A 123 12.18 10.65 24.38
N LYS A 124 13.27 11.39 24.62
CA LYS A 124 13.91 11.46 25.94
C LYS A 124 13.06 12.30 26.89
N GLN A 125 12.79 11.78 28.10
CA GLN A 125 12.15 12.49 29.20
C GLN A 125 12.88 12.19 30.51
N GLY A 126 13.61 13.19 31.02
CA GLY A 126 14.52 13.00 32.15
C GLY A 126 15.54 11.90 31.83
N GLU A 127 15.66 10.90 32.70
CA GLU A 127 16.56 9.77 32.49
C GLU A 127 15.99 8.66 31.60
N SER A 128 14.70 8.69 31.28
CA SER A 128 13.99 7.63 30.56
C SER A 128 13.70 7.99 29.10
N TRP A 129 13.50 6.97 28.27
CA TRP A 129 12.93 7.11 26.94
C TRP A 129 11.47 6.69 26.99
N VAL A 130 10.59 7.49 26.42
CA VAL A 130 9.16 7.23 26.39
C VAL A 130 8.68 7.14 24.94
N GLN A 131 7.71 6.26 24.71
CA GLN A 131 7.14 6.07 23.38
C GLN A 131 6.40 7.32 22.91
N VAL A 132 6.62 7.66 21.65
CA VAL A 132 5.87 8.65 20.89
C VAL A 132 4.95 7.90 19.94
N GLY A 133 3.66 8.25 19.95
CA GLY A 133 2.71 7.68 19.01
C GLY A 133 2.41 6.19 19.22
N THR A 134 1.93 5.56 18.15
CA THR A 134 1.54 4.14 18.16
C THR A 134 2.70 3.25 17.71
N VAL A 135 2.93 2.13 18.40
CA VAL A 135 3.90 1.10 18.01
C VAL A 135 3.55 0.54 16.64
N LYS A 136 4.52 0.50 15.73
CA LYS A 136 4.32 -0.10 14.42
C LYS A 136 4.66 -1.58 14.47
N ARG A 137 3.85 -2.35 13.76
CA ARG A 137 3.93 -3.79 13.60
C ARG A 137 4.00 -4.12 12.12
N TRP A 138 3.96 -5.41 11.83
CA TRP A 138 3.86 -5.96 10.50
C TRP A 138 3.17 -5.04 9.50
N THR A 139 3.95 -4.67 8.50
CA THR A 139 3.47 -4.03 7.30
C THR A 139 3.63 -5.00 6.12
N PRO A 140 2.82 -4.78 5.10
CA PRO A 140 2.85 -5.54 3.86
C PRO A 140 3.99 -5.37 2.88
N TYR A 141 5.20 -5.15 3.38
CA TYR A 141 6.32 -4.92 2.47
C TYR A 141 6.13 -3.69 1.55
N PHE A 142 5.21 -2.79 1.90
CA PHE A 142 5.10 -1.47 1.30
C PHE A 142 5.27 -0.40 2.36
N TRP A 143 5.75 0.75 1.91
CA TRP A 143 5.96 1.93 2.71
C TRP A 143 4.63 2.50 3.22
N ILE A 144 4.55 2.71 4.53
CA ILE A 144 3.45 3.40 5.20
C ILE A 144 4.01 4.64 5.88
N GLU A 145 3.40 5.79 5.67
CA GLU A 145 3.76 7.00 6.40
C GLU A 145 3.18 6.94 7.83
N SER A 146 3.99 7.26 8.83
CA SER A 146 3.54 7.64 10.17
C SER A 146 3.54 9.16 10.30
N LEU A 147 2.63 9.69 11.11
CA LEU A 147 2.68 11.07 11.58
C LEU A 147 2.38 11.08 13.07
N ASP A 148 3.36 11.47 13.88
CA ASP A 148 3.25 11.50 15.33
C ASP A 148 3.53 12.90 15.88
N SER A 149 2.72 13.34 16.85
CA SER A 149 2.89 14.65 17.49
C SER A 149 4.04 14.64 18.49
N LEU A 150 4.86 15.69 18.45
CA LEU A 150 5.95 15.93 19.40
C LEU A 150 5.60 17.02 20.43
N ALA A 151 4.36 17.49 20.48
CA ALA A 151 3.96 18.61 21.34
C ALA A 151 4.27 18.36 22.83
N ALA A 152 4.12 17.11 23.30
CA ALA A 152 4.45 16.72 24.68
C ALA A 152 5.96 16.62 24.97
N HIS A 153 6.80 16.74 23.94
CA HIS A 153 8.26 16.58 24.01
C HIS A 153 9.00 17.80 23.47
N GLN A 154 8.31 18.94 23.38
CA GLN A 154 8.85 20.18 22.85
C GLN A 154 9.86 20.81 23.82
N SER A 155 11.09 21.03 23.37
CA SER A 155 12.14 21.72 24.12
C SER A 155 13.22 22.26 23.18
N ALA A 156 14.17 23.02 23.72
CA ALA A 156 15.34 23.48 22.97
C ALA A 156 16.40 22.37 22.73
N ASN A 157 16.17 21.16 23.25
CA ASN A 157 17.09 20.03 23.13
C ASN A 157 16.32 18.70 23.12
N THR A 158 15.30 18.60 22.27
CA THR A 158 14.49 17.39 22.13
C THR A 158 15.33 16.29 21.47
N LEU A 159 15.42 15.14 22.14
CA LEU A 159 16.13 13.97 21.64
C LEU A 159 15.12 12.90 21.25
N LEU A 160 15.25 12.39 20.03
CA LEU A 160 14.44 11.30 19.50
C LEU A 160 15.31 10.09 19.16
N ARG A 161 14.69 8.91 19.18
CA ARG A 161 15.26 7.70 18.62
C ARG A 161 14.19 6.78 18.06
N PHE A 162 14.56 6.02 17.05
CA PHE A 162 13.83 4.82 16.68
C PHE A 162 14.37 3.63 17.46
N ARG A 163 13.49 2.70 17.83
CA ARG A 163 13.86 1.42 18.43
C ARG A 163 13.17 0.29 17.69
N VAL A 164 13.93 -0.73 17.33
CA VAL A 164 13.41 -2.03 16.87
C VAL A 164 13.50 -3.02 18.02
N ARG A 165 12.45 -3.82 18.22
CA ARG A 165 12.45 -4.94 19.16
C ARG A 165 11.74 -6.15 18.55
N THR A 166 12.20 -7.35 18.86
CA THR A 166 11.50 -8.61 18.56
C THR A 166 10.98 -9.24 19.85
N ASP A 167 9.96 -10.10 19.77
CA ASP A 167 9.29 -10.73 20.90
C ASP A 167 9.90 -12.07 21.38
N SER A 168 11.17 -12.34 21.09
CA SER A 168 11.91 -13.56 21.48
C SER A 168 11.72 -14.76 20.55
N THR A 169 11.15 -14.55 19.36
CA THR A 169 11.00 -15.55 18.31
C THR A 169 11.67 -15.09 17.01
N ALA A 170 12.15 -16.04 16.20
CA ALA A 170 13.03 -15.75 15.07
C ALA A 170 12.27 -15.04 13.96
N THR A 171 12.73 -13.84 13.61
CA THR A 171 12.11 -12.98 12.61
C THR A 171 12.75 -13.20 11.23
N ALA A 172 11.97 -13.11 10.16
CA ALA A 172 12.46 -13.44 8.81
C ALA A 172 12.82 -12.21 7.95
N GLU A 173 12.38 -11.00 8.33
CA GLU A 173 12.28 -9.87 7.40
C GLU A 173 12.53 -8.52 8.08
N ASP A 174 13.22 -7.61 7.38
CA ASP A 174 13.81 -6.39 7.93
C ASP A 174 12.78 -5.36 8.44
N VAL A 175 13.24 -4.47 9.32
CA VAL A 175 12.50 -3.25 9.70
C VAL A 175 13.19 -2.04 9.10
N CYS A 176 12.43 -1.24 8.34
CA CYS A 176 12.93 -0.13 7.55
C CYS A 176 12.22 1.18 7.90
N ILE A 177 12.96 2.28 7.82
CA ILE A 177 12.43 3.64 7.82
C ILE A 177 13.04 4.45 6.68
N ASP A 178 12.31 5.46 6.23
CA ASP A 178 12.76 6.39 5.20
C ASP A 178 12.10 7.77 5.38
N ASP A 179 12.63 8.79 4.70
CA ASP A 179 12.01 10.12 4.56
C ASP A 179 11.54 10.72 5.90
N VAL A 180 12.47 10.80 6.88
CA VAL A 180 12.15 11.31 8.22
C VAL A 180 12.04 12.83 8.18
N ARG A 181 10.84 13.35 8.39
CA ARG A 181 10.53 14.77 8.32
C ARG A 181 10.08 15.33 9.66
N ILE A 182 10.76 16.36 10.16
CA ILE A 182 10.36 17.12 11.36
C ILE A 182 9.87 18.49 10.93
N PHE A 183 8.66 18.87 11.33
CA PHE A 183 8.03 20.11 10.89
C PHE A 183 6.96 20.61 11.86
N ASP A 184 6.54 21.85 11.67
CA ASP A 184 5.39 22.43 12.36
C ASP A 184 4.10 22.11 11.57
N ASN A 185 3.22 21.29 12.13
CA ASN A 185 2.04 20.74 11.46
C ASN A 185 0.85 21.72 11.42
N THR A 186 1.13 22.98 11.08
CA THR A 186 0.15 24.08 11.06
C THR A 186 -0.39 24.39 9.67
N ASN A 187 -0.04 23.58 8.66
CA ASN A 187 -0.42 23.79 7.27
C ASN A 187 -1.40 22.73 6.77
N ALA A 188 -2.14 23.08 5.71
CA ALA A 188 -2.92 22.10 4.96
C ALA A 188 -1.99 21.06 4.30
N PRO A 189 -2.49 19.87 3.92
CA PRO A 189 -1.66 18.80 3.39
C PRO A 189 -1.02 19.16 2.05
N ALA A 190 0.03 18.42 1.69
CA ALA A 190 0.59 18.43 0.34
C ALA A 190 -0.43 17.92 -0.69
N ILE A 191 -0.18 18.23 -1.96
CA ILE A 191 -1.00 17.76 -3.08
C ILE A 191 -0.96 16.22 -3.13
N PRO A 192 -2.09 15.52 -3.31
CA PRO A 192 -2.11 14.06 -3.41
C PRO A 192 -1.31 13.54 -4.61
N THR A 193 -0.43 12.56 -4.38
CA THR A 193 0.30 11.86 -5.44
C THR A 193 -0.57 10.78 -6.07
N MET A 194 -1.00 11.01 -7.31
CA MET A 194 -1.84 10.05 -8.03
C MET A 194 -0.99 8.90 -8.59
N GLN A 195 -1.48 7.66 -8.51
CA GLN A 195 -0.75 6.47 -8.95
C GLN A 195 -1.41 5.84 -10.18
N ALA A 196 -2.67 5.40 -10.06
CA ALA A 196 -3.38 4.68 -11.12
C ALA A 196 -4.83 5.16 -11.30
N PRO A 197 -5.41 5.08 -12.51
CA PRO A 197 -4.71 4.84 -13.77
C PRO A 197 -3.66 5.92 -14.09
N ALA A 198 -2.66 5.56 -14.89
CA ALA A 198 -1.71 6.54 -15.43
C ALA A 198 -2.46 7.57 -16.29
N HIS A 199 -1.95 8.79 -16.37
CA HIS A 199 -2.57 9.82 -17.20
C HIS A 199 -2.62 9.38 -18.66
N ALA A 200 -3.79 9.56 -19.29
CA ALA A 200 -4.09 9.16 -20.65
C ALA A 200 -4.03 7.65 -20.92
N ALA A 201 -4.06 6.81 -19.88
CA ALA A 201 -4.13 5.35 -20.04
C ALA A 201 -5.34 4.95 -20.91
N SER A 202 -5.14 4.02 -21.84
CA SER A 202 -6.18 3.48 -22.72
C SER A 202 -6.45 2.02 -22.44
N GLY A 203 -7.62 1.52 -22.84
CA GLY A 203 -7.95 0.10 -22.62
C GLY A 203 -8.23 -0.23 -21.15
N VAL A 204 -8.47 0.79 -20.32
CA VAL A 204 -8.77 0.60 -18.91
C VAL A 204 -10.09 -0.17 -18.76
N PRO A 205 -10.19 -1.07 -17.77
CA PRO A 205 -11.45 -1.73 -17.46
C PRO A 205 -12.64 -0.80 -17.28
N VAL A 206 -13.85 -1.29 -17.65
CA VAL A 206 -15.12 -0.60 -17.35
C VAL A 206 -15.50 -0.64 -15.85
N PHE A 207 -14.58 -1.13 -15.02
CA PHE A 207 -14.59 -1.09 -13.57
C PHE A 207 -13.14 -0.74 -13.17
N ALA A 208 -12.88 0.53 -12.90
CA ALA A 208 -11.52 1.03 -12.72
C ALA A 208 -11.26 1.31 -11.24
N THR A 209 -10.06 1.00 -10.75
CA THR A 209 -9.64 1.42 -9.41
C THR A 209 -8.75 2.65 -9.54
N LEU A 210 -9.21 3.77 -9.01
CA LEU A 210 -8.38 4.95 -8.80
C LEU A 210 -7.47 4.71 -7.59
N ARG A 211 -6.19 5.05 -7.69
CA ARG A 211 -5.18 4.82 -6.66
C ARG A 211 -4.30 6.04 -6.50
N TRP A 212 -3.96 6.36 -5.28
CA TRP A 212 -3.08 7.46 -4.90
C TRP A 212 -2.28 7.06 -3.68
N GLU A 213 -1.16 7.74 -3.48
CA GLU A 213 -0.31 7.58 -2.30
C GLU A 213 -1.09 7.95 -1.03
N GLN A 214 -1.18 7.00 -0.10
CA GLN A 214 -1.81 7.24 1.19
C GLN A 214 -0.85 8.02 2.09
N ARG A 215 -1.35 9.08 2.73
CA ARG A 215 -0.58 9.93 3.66
C ARG A 215 -1.16 9.88 5.06
N ALA A 216 -0.31 10.04 6.07
CA ALA A 216 -0.73 10.11 7.47
C ALA A 216 -1.27 11.50 7.84
N GLY A 217 -2.04 11.58 8.93
CA GLY A 217 -2.56 12.87 9.44
C GLY A 217 -3.74 13.47 8.67
N LEU A 218 -4.23 12.78 7.63
CA LEU A 218 -5.39 13.22 6.88
C LEU A 218 -6.69 12.87 7.60
N THR A 219 -7.65 13.79 7.56
CA THR A 219 -9.03 13.56 8.01
C THR A 219 -9.91 13.08 6.86
N GLY A 220 -9.52 13.32 5.60
CA GLY A 220 -10.28 12.87 4.44
C GLY A 220 -9.64 13.18 3.10
N TYR A 221 -10.34 12.77 2.04
CA TYR A 221 -10.12 13.24 0.67
C TYR A 221 -11.44 13.69 0.06
N ARG A 222 -11.37 14.60 -0.91
CA ARG A 222 -12.46 14.91 -1.84
C ARG A 222 -12.10 14.39 -3.22
N LEU A 223 -12.90 13.46 -3.72
CA LEU A 223 -12.73 12.85 -5.03
C LEU A 223 -13.70 13.46 -6.05
N TYR A 224 -13.16 13.82 -7.20
CA TYR A 224 -13.89 14.35 -8.35
C TYR A 224 -13.69 13.40 -9.53
N VAL A 225 -14.78 12.98 -10.16
CA VAL A 225 -14.76 12.06 -11.30
C VAL A 225 -15.85 12.45 -12.28
N GLY A 226 -15.55 12.34 -13.57
CA GLY A 226 -16.53 12.67 -14.61
C GLY A 226 -16.05 12.37 -16.01
N THR A 227 -16.95 12.53 -16.98
CA THR A 227 -16.63 12.60 -18.42
C THR A 227 -16.64 14.04 -18.95
N ASP A 228 -16.95 15.00 -18.07
CA ASP A 228 -16.97 16.44 -18.33
C ASP A 228 -15.60 17.10 -18.09
N GLY A 229 -15.52 18.41 -18.35
CA GLY A 229 -14.35 19.25 -18.06
C GLY A 229 -13.15 19.09 -19.02
N GLY A 230 -13.14 18.05 -19.87
CA GLY A 230 -12.17 17.90 -20.95
C GLY A 230 -10.70 17.82 -20.48
N GLY A 231 -10.47 17.49 -19.21
CA GLY A 231 -9.14 17.47 -18.59
C GLY A 231 -8.60 18.86 -18.20
N THR A 232 -9.40 19.91 -18.34
CA THR A 232 -9.01 21.30 -18.06
C THR A 232 -9.79 21.93 -16.93
N VAL A 233 -11.00 21.42 -16.66
CA VAL A 233 -11.87 21.82 -15.56
C VAL A 233 -12.13 20.61 -14.67
N THR A 234 -12.19 20.81 -13.36
CA THR A 234 -12.53 19.76 -12.38
C THR A 234 -13.80 19.04 -12.82
N PRO A 235 -13.75 17.71 -13.00
CA PRO A 235 -14.91 16.95 -13.43
C PRO A 235 -15.93 16.83 -12.30
N SER A 236 -17.21 16.67 -12.64
CA SER A 236 -18.29 16.74 -11.66
C SER A 236 -19.47 15.82 -11.92
N ASN A 237 -19.59 15.25 -13.11
CA ASN A 237 -20.83 14.57 -13.52
C ASN A 237 -20.97 13.11 -13.06
N LEU A 238 -19.95 12.52 -12.40
CA LEU A 238 -20.05 11.22 -11.72
C LEU A 238 -19.87 11.36 -10.22
N HIS A 239 -18.79 12.01 -9.80
CA HIS A 239 -18.53 12.37 -8.42
C HIS A 239 -18.10 13.82 -8.36
N ASN A 240 -18.76 14.60 -7.51
CA ASN A 240 -18.44 15.98 -7.25
C ASN A 240 -18.15 16.11 -5.75
N ALA A 241 -16.88 16.24 -5.39
CA ALA A 241 -16.41 16.32 -4.01
C ALA A 241 -16.86 15.14 -3.14
N LEU A 242 -16.78 13.91 -3.65
CA LEU A 242 -17.09 12.72 -2.86
C LEU A 242 -16.12 12.62 -1.66
N ALA A 243 -16.66 12.65 -0.45
CA ALA A 243 -15.88 12.53 0.77
C ALA A 243 -15.44 11.08 1.00
N LEU A 244 -14.12 10.90 1.16
CA LEU A 244 -13.48 9.63 1.49
C LEU A 244 -12.74 9.76 2.83
N PRO A 245 -12.58 8.66 3.60
CA PRO A 245 -11.81 8.70 4.85
C PRO A 245 -10.34 9.02 4.57
N GLY A 246 -9.65 9.64 5.54
CA GLY A 246 -8.23 10.00 5.40
C GLY A 246 -7.29 8.80 5.23
N THR A 247 -7.75 7.61 5.59
CA THR A 247 -7.05 6.32 5.36
C THR A 247 -7.28 5.75 3.97
N ALA A 248 -8.02 6.42 3.09
CA ALA A 248 -8.22 5.94 1.73
C ALA A 248 -6.95 6.15 0.89
N GLY A 249 -6.47 5.09 0.24
CA GLY A 249 -5.48 5.13 -0.85
C GLY A 249 -6.04 4.67 -2.20
N ARG A 250 -7.35 4.38 -2.26
CA ARG A 250 -8.01 3.84 -3.45
C ARG A 250 -9.51 4.10 -3.48
N TYR A 251 -10.09 4.09 -4.68
CA TYR A 251 -11.54 4.12 -4.91
C TYR A 251 -11.92 3.32 -6.15
N GLY A 252 -12.90 2.42 -6.01
CA GLY A 252 -13.43 1.61 -7.11
C GLY A 252 -14.55 2.35 -7.85
N LEU A 253 -14.43 2.40 -9.17
CA LEU A 253 -15.46 2.84 -10.10
C LEU A 253 -16.05 1.60 -10.79
N ASP A 254 -17.36 1.54 -10.91
CA ASP A 254 -18.08 0.43 -11.52
C ASP A 254 -18.96 0.90 -12.68
N ASP A 255 -19.27 -0.02 -13.59
CA ASP A 255 -20.24 0.18 -14.68
C ASP A 255 -19.96 1.38 -15.60
N LEU A 256 -18.66 1.70 -15.79
CA LEU A 256 -18.23 2.70 -16.75
C LEU A 256 -18.68 2.34 -18.18
N ALA A 257 -18.96 3.37 -18.98
CA ALA A 257 -19.25 3.22 -20.39
C ALA A 257 -17.99 2.76 -21.13
N PRO A 258 -18.08 1.85 -22.10
CA PRO A 258 -16.93 1.42 -22.89
C PRO A 258 -16.48 2.53 -23.85
N SER A 259 -15.22 2.48 -24.29
CA SER A 259 -14.64 3.47 -25.23
C SER A 259 -14.90 4.92 -24.81
N THR A 260 -14.89 5.18 -23.50
CA THR A 260 -15.25 6.48 -22.92
C THR A 260 -14.08 7.01 -22.09
N THR A 261 -13.74 8.28 -22.30
CA THR A 261 -12.71 8.97 -21.52
C THR A 261 -13.32 9.52 -20.23
N TYR A 262 -12.67 9.22 -19.12
CA TYR A 262 -12.98 9.71 -17.79
C TYR A 262 -11.84 10.59 -17.29
N TYR A 263 -12.19 11.61 -16.52
CA TYR A 263 -11.30 12.53 -15.84
C TYR A 263 -11.48 12.39 -14.34
N TRP A 264 -10.40 12.55 -13.57
CA TRP A 264 -10.46 12.49 -12.12
C TRP A 264 -9.40 13.37 -11.46
N GLN A 265 -9.70 13.82 -10.24
CA GLN A 265 -8.88 14.73 -9.45
C GLN A 265 -9.14 14.49 -7.95
N LEU A 266 -8.12 14.74 -7.11
CA LEU A 266 -8.24 14.64 -5.65
C LEU A 266 -7.80 15.93 -4.94
N VAL A 267 -8.39 16.14 -3.78
CA VAL A 267 -7.94 17.08 -2.74
C VAL A 267 -7.79 16.31 -1.44
N ALA A 268 -6.64 16.40 -0.78
CA ALA A 268 -6.46 15.87 0.58
C ALA A 268 -6.95 16.88 1.61
N VAL A 269 -7.42 16.37 2.76
CA VAL A 269 -8.01 17.17 3.83
C VAL A 269 -7.39 16.77 5.16
N ASN A 270 -6.97 17.75 5.96
CA ASN A 270 -6.65 17.55 7.37
C ASN A 270 -7.45 18.55 8.24
N SER A 271 -7.14 18.58 9.54
CA SER A 271 -7.79 19.50 10.48
C SER A 271 -7.48 20.99 10.25
N VAL A 272 -6.42 21.31 9.51
CA VAL A 272 -6.04 22.69 9.17
C VAL A 272 -6.81 23.15 7.93
N GLY A 273 -6.97 22.28 6.93
CA GLY A 273 -7.72 22.59 5.73
C GLY A 273 -7.44 21.65 4.56
N ASP A 274 -7.63 22.20 3.37
CA ASP A 274 -7.58 21.48 2.11
C ASP A 274 -6.22 21.68 1.42
N SER A 275 -5.67 20.60 0.87
CA SER A 275 -4.54 20.70 -0.05
C SER A 275 -4.94 21.48 -1.33
N PRO A 276 -3.98 21.97 -2.12
CA PRO A 276 -4.26 22.25 -3.52
C PRO A 276 -4.75 20.97 -4.22
N ALA A 277 -5.55 21.13 -5.27
CA ALA A 277 -6.04 19.99 -6.03
C ALA A 277 -4.92 19.33 -6.84
N SER A 278 -4.97 18.01 -6.97
CA SER A 278 -4.06 17.26 -7.84
C SER A 278 -4.18 17.72 -9.30
N PRO A 279 -3.21 17.42 -10.18
CA PRO A 279 -3.44 17.50 -11.62
C PRO A 279 -4.68 16.68 -12.01
N ILE A 280 -5.40 17.11 -13.03
CA ILE A 280 -6.51 16.32 -13.58
C ILE A 280 -5.90 15.19 -14.39
N ARG A 281 -6.15 13.94 -13.98
CA ARG A 281 -5.79 12.76 -14.77
C ARG A 281 -6.96 12.32 -15.63
N SER A 282 -6.64 11.56 -16.66
CA SER A 282 -7.60 10.97 -17.57
C SER A 282 -7.27 9.53 -17.84
N PHE A 283 -8.29 8.74 -18.18
CA PHE A 283 -8.14 7.40 -18.73
C PHE A 283 -9.31 7.09 -19.67
N THR A 284 -9.10 6.19 -20.63
CA THR A 284 -10.12 5.76 -21.58
C THR A 284 -10.40 4.28 -21.40
N THR A 285 -11.67 3.96 -21.17
CA THR A 285 -12.10 2.57 -21.04
C THR A 285 -11.96 1.81 -22.35
N GLY A 286 -11.67 0.52 -22.27
CA GLY A 286 -11.59 -0.35 -23.43
C GLY A 286 -12.93 -0.47 -24.18
N ALA A 287 -12.84 -0.82 -25.47
CA ALA A 287 -14.00 -1.24 -26.23
C ALA A 287 -14.59 -2.50 -25.61
N ARG A 288 -15.92 -2.58 -25.57
CA ARG A 288 -16.62 -3.75 -25.05
C ARG A 288 -17.36 -4.45 -26.17
N THR A 289 -16.88 -5.63 -26.54
CA THR A 289 -17.52 -6.46 -27.56
C THR A 289 -18.78 -7.13 -26.99
N THR A 290 -19.73 -7.43 -27.86
CA THR A 290 -20.91 -8.23 -27.54
C THR A 290 -20.84 -9.54 -28.32
N VAL A 291 -20.86 -10.66 -27.61
CA VAL A 291 -20.93 -12.00 -28.17
C VAL A 291 -22.40 -12.39 -28.33
N ASN A 292 -22.77 -12.75 -29.54
CA ASN A 292 -24.12 -13.17 -29.93
C ASN A 292 -24.16 -14.60 -30.53
N ALA A 293 -23.00 -15.20 -30.80
CA ALA A 293 -22.89 -16.58 -31.27
C ALA A 293 -22.67 -17.53 -30.10
N PHE A 294 -23.53 -18.55 -29.97
CA PHE A 294 -23.47 -19.58 -28.92
C PHE A 294 -23.54 -20.99 -29.54
N PRO A 295 -22.84 -22.00 -28.96
CA PRO A 295 -22.02 -21.93 -27.74
C PRO A 295 -20.74 -21.12 -27.96
N HIS A 296 -20.38 -20.30 -26.97
CA HIS A 296 -19.14 -19.55 -26.95
C HIS A 296 -18.18 -20.17 -25.94
N THR A 297 -16.97 -20.49 -26.38
CA THR A 297 -15.91 -21.03 -25.52
C THR A 297 -14.74 -20.06 -25.52
N GLN A 298 -14.30 -19.64 -24.34
CA GLN A 298 -13.06 -18.91 -24.15
C GLN A 298 -12.04 -19.84 -23.48
N SER A 299 -10.96 -20.18 -24.19
CA SER A 299 -9.91 -21.08 -23.68
C SER A 299 -8.82 -20.38 -22.86
N MET A 300 -8.83 -19.04 -22.80
CA MET A 300 -7.78 -18.20 -22.19
C MET A 300 -6.38 -18.29 -22.84
N SER A 301 -6.17 -19.21 -23.78
CA SER A 301 -4.95 -19.35 -24.59
C SER A 301 -4.76 -18.21 -25.58
N ASN A 302 -4.22 -17.10 -25.09
CA ASN A 302 -3.91 -15.89 -25.88
C ASN A 302 -2.48 -15.40 -25.63
N ALA A 303 -1.52 -16.34 -25.59
CA ALA A 303 -0.08 -16.06 -25.40
C ALA A 303 0.20 -15.13 -24.20
N GLY A 304 -0.41 -15.40 -23.05
CA GLY A 304 -0.25 -14.58 -21.84
C GLY A 304 -1.05 -13.27 -21.82
N ASN A 305 -1.82 -12.94 -22.87
CA ASN A 305 -2.58 -11.69 -22.95
C ASN A 305 -4.07 -11.84 -22.62
N THR A 306 -4.70 -10.75 -22.21
CA THR A 306 -6.16 -10.70 -22.03
C THR A 306 -6.89 -10.95 -23.37
N PRO A 307 -7.82 -11.92 -23.46
CA PRO A 307 -8.55 -12.19 -24.69
C PRO A 307 -9.37 -11.00 -25.16
N THR A 308 -9.55 -10.86 -26.47
CA THR A 308 -10.30 -9.75 -27.07
C THR A 308 -11.69 -9.62 -26.47
N GLY A 309 -12.02 -8.43 -25.96
CA GLY A 309 -13.31 -8.12 -25.35
C GLY A 309 -13.48 -8.55 -23.90
N TRP A 310 -12.53 -9.31 -23.36
CA TRP A 310 -12.39 -9.51 -21.93
C TRP A 310 -11.62 -8.36 -21.31
N ILE A 311 -11.87 -8.13 -20.02
CA ILE A 311 -11.35 -7.01 -19.28
C ILE A 311 -10.74 -7.53 -17.99
N ASN A 312 -9.46 -7.22 -17.79
CA ASN A 312 -8.70 -7.64 -16.62
C ASN A 312 -8.62 -6.52 -15.58
N GLY A 313 -9.21 -6.73 -14.42
CA GLY A 313 -9.11 -5.82 -13.27
C GLY A 313 -7.74 -5.92 -12.60
N PHE A 314 -7.26 -4.78 -12.08
CA PHE A 314 -5.99 -4.70 -11.35
C PHE A 314 -6.15 -5.07 -9.87
N ASN A 315 -5.10 -5.63 -9.29
CA ASN A 315 -4.85 -5.85 -7.87
C ASN A 315 -4.09 -4.63 -7.28
N ASP A 316 -3.71 -4.75 -6.01
CA ASP A 316 -3.13 -3.68 -5.21
C ASP A 316 -1.64 -3.37 -5.45
N ASP A 317 -1.01 -3.98 -6.43
CA ASP A 317 0.31 -3.60 -6.96
C ASP A 317 0.20 -3.08 -8.41
N GLY A 318 -1.01 -2.97 -8.95
CA GLY A 318 -1.22 -2.66 -10.36
C GLY A 318 -1.12 -3.87 -11.30
N THR A 319 -0.96 -5.09 -10.79
CA THR A 319 -1.04 -6.33 -11.58
C THR A 319 -2.45 -6.88 -11.55
N GLY A 320 -3.02 -7.30 -12.68
CA GLY A 320 -4.35 -7.91 -12.72
C GLY A 320 -4.33 -9.43 -12.57
N TRP A 321 -5.38 -10.10 -13.07
CA TRP A 321 -5.32 -11.54 -13.32
C TRP A 321 -4.14 -11.87 -14.24
N MET A 322 -3.31 -12.82 -13.84
CA MET A 322 -2.14 -13.26 -14.58
C MET A 322 -2.48 -14.47 -15.44
N PHE A 323 -1.86 -14.56 -16.61
CA PHE A 323 -2.08 -15.63 -17.60
C PHE A 323 -0.83 -16.49 -17.69
N HIS A 324 -0.90 -17.72 -17.20
CA HIS A 324 0.25 -18.64 -17.15
C HIS A 324 -0.02 -19.93 -17.91
N ASP A 325 1.04 -20.57 -18.40
CA ASP A 325 1.08 -21.89 -19.05
C ASP A 325 1.86 -22.93 -18.22
N PHE A 326 2.33 -22.56 -17.02
CA PHE A 326 3.27 -23.34 -16.21
C PHE A 326 2.69 -24.65 -15.63
N TYR A 327 1.38 -24.69 -15.35
CA TYR A 327 0.66 -25.90 -14.98
C TYR A 327 -0.25 -26.28 -16.14
N ALA A 328 -0.33 -27.57 -16.47
CA ALA A 328 -1.23 -28.07 -17.52
C ALA A 328 -2.64 -27.50 -17.31
N ASP A 329 -3.18 -26.86 -18.34
CA ASP A 329 -4.53 -26.34 -18.30
C ASP A 329 -5.56 -27.50 -18.35
N HIS A 330 -6.84 -27.18 -18.23
CA HIS A 330 -7.90 -28.20 -18.29
C HIS A 330 -8.21 -28.64 -19.75
N THR A 331 -7.43 -28.20 -20.74
CA THR A 331 -7.51 -28.74 -22.10
C THR A 331 -6.41 -29.78 -22.28
N THR A 332 -6.62 -30.76 -23.15
CA THR A 332 -5.60 -31.78 -23.43
C THR A 332 -4.42 -31.13 -24.18
N GLY A 333 -3.47 -30.51 -23.48
CA GLY A 333 -2.28 -29.89 -24.07
C GLY A 333 -1.69 -28.70 -23.30
N SER A 334 -0.69 -28.05 -23.89
CA SER A 334 -0.05 -26.81 -23.42
C SER A 334 -0.94 -25.61 -23.75
N GLY A 335 -1.56 -25.00 -22.74
CA GLY A 335 -2.37 -23.80 -22.91
C GLY A 335 -2.40 -22.94 -21.64
N TYR A 336 -3.05 -21.77 -21.72
CA TYR A 336 -3.00 -20.76 -20.66
C TYR A 336 -4.24 -20.83 -19.75
N TYR A 337 -4.04 -20.59 -18.46
CA TYR A 337 -5.12 -20.32 -17.51
C TYR A 337 -4.90 -18.94 -16.86
N THR A 338 -5.98 -18.36 -16.33
CA THR A 338 -5.89 -17.13 -15.54
C THR A 338 -5.97 -17.41 -14.06
N HIS A 339 -5.11 -16.75 -13.30
CA HIS A 339 -5.11 -16.83 -11.84
C HIS A 339 -4.87 -15.45 -11.23
N VAL A 340 -5.15 -15.35 -9.94
CA VAL A 340 -4.72 -14.23 -9.10
C VAL A 340 -3.75 -14.85 -8.11
N ASP A 341 -2.51 -14.38 -8.08
CA ASP A 341 -1.56 -14.78 -7.05
C ASP A 341 -1.85 -13.99 -5.78
N VAL A 342 -2.16 -14.71 -4.70
CA VAL A 342 -2.47 -14.13 -3.38
C VAL A 342 -1.30 -14.25 -2.40
N ASN A 343 -0.22 -14.95 -2.78
CA ASN A 343 0.93 -15.21 -1.90
C ASN A 343 1.95 -14.06 -1.88
N TYR A 344 2.07 -13.31 -2.99
CA TYR A 344 3.04 -12.22 -3.12
C TYR A 344 2.47 -10.83 -2.77
N GLN A 345 1.22 -10.76 -2.30
CA GLN A 345 0.46 -9.51 -2.18
C GLN A 345 -0.17 -9.32 -0.80
N LYS A 346 0.62 -9.49 0.27
CA LYS A 346 0.15 -9.13 1.61
C LYS A 346 0.15 -7.60 1.76
N PRO A 347 -0.84 -6.97 2.45
CA PRO A 347 -1.68 -7.54 3.48
C PRO A 347 -3.13 -7.32 3.06
N VAL A 348 -3.47 -7.50 1.79
CA VAL A 348 -4.71 -6.90 1.33
C VAL A 348 -5.85 -7.57 2.10
N THR A 349 -6.49 -6.79 2.98
CA THR A 349 -7.58 -7.26 3.85
C THR A 349 -8.80 -7.69 3.03
N ALA A 350 -8.85 -7.27 1.76
CA ALA A 350 -9.66 -7.86 0.70
C ALA A 350 -9.07 -7.49 -0.67
N ILE A 351 -8.52 -8.47 -1.41
CA ILE A 351 -8.30 -8.32 -2.86
C ILE A 351 -9.69 -8.41 -3.51
N THR A 352 -10.13 -7.34 -4.15
CA THR A 352 -11.26 -7.40 -5.09
C THR A 352 -10.70 -7.22 -6.49
N SER A 353 -10.33 -8.34 -7.09
CA SER A 353 -9.97 -8.39 -8.51
C SER A 353 -11.12 -9.00 -9.28
N ALA A 354 -11.38 -8.46 -10.48
CA ALA A 354 -12.45 -8.93 -11.33
C ALA A 354 -11.91 -9.18 -12.74
N PHE A 355 -12.25 -10.35 -13.27
CA PHE A 355 -12.04 -10.68 -14.66
C PHE A 355 -13.41 -10.70 -15.34
N VAL A 356 -13.63 -9.78 -16.26
CA VAL A 356 -14.97 -9.50 -16.80
C VAL A 356 -15.02 -9.88 -18.26
N SER A 357 -16.04 -10.67 -18.60
CA SER A 357 -16.30 -11.10 -19.96
C SER A 357 -16.78 -9.95 -20.86
N PRO A 358 -16.75 -10.16 -22.19
CA PRO A 358 -17.60 -9.44 -23.12
C PRO A 358 -19.07 -9.44 -22.66
N ARG A 359 -19.90 -8.57 -23.25
CA ARG A 359 -21.35 -8.72 -23.07
C ARG A 359 -21.80 -9.97 -23.82
N PHE A 360 -22.71 -10.74 -23.21
CA PHE A 360 -23.40 -11.83 -23.92
C PHE A 360 -24.82 -11.38 -24.23
N ASP A 361 -25.18 -11.34 -25.52
CA ASP A 361 -26.56 -11.16 -25.97
C ASP A 361 -27.28 -12.50 -25.92
N LEU A 362 -27.98 -12.76 -24.82
CA LEU A 362 -28.66 -14.03 -24.58
C LEU A 362 -30.10 -14.04 -25.11
N SER A 363 -30.53 -12.98 -25.82
CA SER A 363 -31.92 -12.80 -26.24
C SER A 363 -32.43 -13.91 -27.17
N GLY A 364 -31.54 -14.53 -27.95
CA GLY A 364 -31.85 -15.69 -28.79
C GLY A 364 -31.77 -17.06 -28.10
N THR A 365 -31.50 -17.12 -26.79
CA THR A 365 -31.29 -18.38 -26.06
C THR A 365 -32.48 -18.75 -25.18
N THR A 366 -32.89 -20.02 -25.19
CA THR A 366 -34.02 -20.51 -24.38
C THR A 366 -33.61 -20.87 -22.95
N TYR A 367 -32.41 -21.47 -22.79
CA TYR A 367 -31.87 -21.93 -21.51
C TYR A 367 -30.35 -21.65 -21.46
N PRO A 368 -29.93 -20.39 -21.32
CA PRO A 368 -28.51 -20.07 -21.26
C PRO A 368 -27.86 -20.74 -20.04
N LYS A 369 -26.72 -21.40 -20.28
CA LYS A 369 -25.88 -22.01 -19.24
C LYS A 369 -24.45 -21.51 -19.37
N LEU A 370 -23.82 -21.28 -18.22
CA LEU A 370 -22.39 -21.06 -18.12
C LEU A 370 -21.76 -22.26 -17.43
N SER A 371 -20.70 -22.80 -18.02
CA SER A 371 -19.80 -23.76 -17.38
C SER A 371 -18.37 -23.23 -17.47
N TYR A 372 -17.56 -23.52 -16.45
CA TYR A 372 -16.14 -23.19 -16.43
C TYR A 372 -15.41 -24.16 -15.51
N TRP A 373 -14.12 -24.33 -15.76
CA TRP A 373 -13.22 -25.08 -14.90
C TRP A 373 -12.52 -24.11 -13.95
N TYR A 374 -12.29 -24.53 -12.70
CA TYR A 374 -11.52 -23.74 -11.74
C TYR A 374 -10.72 -24.66 -10.82
N ARG A 375 -9.62 -24.12 -10.31
CA ARG A 375 -8.82 -24.71 -9.22
C ARG A 375 -8.75 -23.68 -8.09
N LYS A 376 -8.82 -24.17 -6.85
CA LYS A 376 -8.54 -23.39 -5.64
C LYS A 376 -7.54 -24.22 -4.84
N ASP A 377 -6.39 -23.65 -4.50
CA ASP A 377 -5.47 -24.31 -3.59
C ASP A 377 -6.00 -24.23 -2.14
N ALA A 378 -5.55 -25.15 -1.27
CA ALA A 378 -6.06 -25.24 0.10
C ALA A 378 -5.78 -23.95 0.89
N ASP A 379 -6.77 -23.46 1.63
CA ASP A 379 -6.54 -22.38 2.60
C ASP A 379 -5.51 -22.91 3.63
N PRO A 380 -4.43 -22.18 3.96
CA PRO A 380 -3.46 -22.63 4.94
C PRO A 380 -4.18 -22.90 6.27
N ALA A 381 -4.03 -24.13 6.78
CA ALA A 381 -4.80 -24.72 7.87
C ALA A 381 -4.73 -23.97 9.23
N THR A 382 -4.00 -22.86 9.29
CA THR A 382 -3.71 -22.08 10.50
C THR A 382 -4.38 -20.70 10.55
N THR A 383 -5.08 -20.26 9.51
CA THR A 383 -5.73 -18.93 9.51
C THR A 383 -7.24 -19.02 9.35
N THR A 384 -7.97 -18.17 10.07
CA THR A 384 -9.44 -18.06 10.04
C THR A 384 -9.98 -17.42 8.74
N THR A 385 -9.13 -17.34 7.72
CA THR A 385 -9.39 -16.73 6.42
C THR A 385 -10.34 -17.60 5.61
N THR A 386 -11.52 -17.06 5.29
CA THR A 386 -12.48 -17.76 4.41
C THR A 386 -12.35 -17.19 3.00
N THR A 387 -11.61 -17.87 2.13
CA THR A 387 -11.62 -17.53 0.70
C THR A 387 -12.96 -17.97 0.11
N THR A 388 -13.88 -17.01 -0.08
CA THR A 388 -15.22 -17.29 -0.61
C THR A 388 -15.22 -17.08 -2.12
N LEU A 389 -15.54 -18.15 -2.85
CA LEU A 389 -15.74 -18.10 -4.29
C LEU A 389 -17.20 -17.72 -4.57
N ARG A 390 -17.43 -16.49 -5.06
CA ARG A 390 -18.78 -16.04 -5.47
C ARG A 390 -18.84 -15.85 -6.99
N SER A 391 -19.69 -16.61 -7.66
CA SER A 391 -20.12 -16.30 -9.03
C SER A 391 -21.27 -15.29 -8.96
N MET A 392 -21.07 -14.08 -9.48
CA MET A 392 -22.14 -13.09 -9.61
C MET A 392 -22.54 -12.96 -11.09
N CYS A 393 -23.68 -13.54 -11.43
CA CYS A 393 -24.38 -13.20 -12.67
C CYS A 393 -25.36 -12.07 -12.36
N THR A 394 -25.02 -10.85 -12.76
CA THR A 394 -25.97 -9.73 -12.75
C THR A 394 -26.61 -9.63 -14.12
N ALA A 395 -27.81 -10.21 -14.25
CA ALA A 395 -28.67 -10.04 -15.42
C ALA A 395 -29.67 -8.91 -15.16
N THR A 396 -29.39 -7.71 -15.67
CA THR A 396 -30.39 -6.64 -15.73
C THR A 396 -31.25 -6.83 -16.98
N ALA A 397 -32.47 -7.34 -16.77
CA ALA A 397 -33.53 -7.61 -17.75
C ALA A 397 -33.23 -8.68 -18.82
N ARG A 398 -34.27 -9.34 -19.35
CA ARG A 398 -34.27 -10.46 -20.32
C ARG A 398 -33.64 -10.11 -21.69
N GLY A 399 -32.37 -9.72 -21.73
CA GLY A 399 -31.68 -9.45 -23.00
C GLY A 399 -30.17 -9.26 -22.91
N LYS A 400 -29.62 -8.84 -21.76
CA LYS A 400 -28.16 -8.65 -21.61
C LYS A 400 -27.71 -9.11 -20.23
N ALA A 401 -26.90 -10.16 -20.18
CA ALA A 401 -26.29 -10.65 -18.94
C ALA A 401 -24.81 -10.26 -18.88
N ARG A 402 -24.33 -9.97 -17.68
CA ARG A 402 -22.90 -9.84 -17.38
C ARG A 402 -22.55 -10.88 -16.34
N LEU A 403 -21.42 -11.53 -16.54
CA LEU A 403 -20.82 -12.41 -15.54
C LEU A 403 -19.67 -11.63 -14.92
N ARG A 404 -19.81 -11.31 -13.64
CA ARG A 404 -18.72 -10.76 -12.81
C ARG A 404 -18.27 -11.89 -11.88
N ARG A 405 -17.00 -12.27 -11.96
CA ARG A 405 -16.39 -13.10 -10.92
C ARG A 405 -15.63 -12.16 -10.00
N ALA A 406 -16.11 -12.04 -8.76
CA ALA A 406 -15.34 -11.45 -7.68
C ALA A 406 -14.73 -12.61 -6.91
N ILE A 407 -13.41 -12.68 -6.84
CA ILE A 407 -12.78 -13.40 -5.73
C ILE A 407 -12.83 -12.41 -4.57
N THR A 408 -13.53 -12.76 -3.50
CA THR A 408 -13.54 -11.97 -2.28
C THR A 408 -12.97 -12.85 -1.18
N ALA A 409 -11.73 -12.59 -0.79
CA ALA A 409 -11.22 -13.06 0.49
C ALA A 409 -11.86 -12.17 1.56
N TRP A 410 -12.70 -12.74 2.42
CA TRP A 410 -13.35 -12.03 3.52
C TRP A 410 -13.12 -12.81 4.81
N HIS A 411 -12.90 -12.09 5.90
CA HIS A 411 -12.68 -12.68 7.22
C HIS A 411 -13.78 -12.21 8.17
N PRO A 412 -14.83 -13.04 8.36
CA PRO A 412 -15.39 -13.18 9.71
C PRO A 412 -16.15 -14.49 9.96
N ALA A 413 -16.38 -14.69 11.26
CA ALA A 413 -16.99 -15.83 11.91
C ALA A 413 -18.40 -16.21 11.40
N GLY A 414 -18.65 -17.52 11.36
CA GLY A 414 -20.00 -18.09 11.35
C GLY A 414 -20.26 -19.03 10.18
N SER A 415 -20.38 -20.32 10.51
CA SER A 415 -20.67 -21.45 9.63
C SER A 415 -21.82 -21.23 8.63
N THR A 416 -21.67 -21.72 7.41
CA THR A 416 -22.58 -22.73 6.81
C THR A 416 -22.02 -23.29 5.51
N ARG A 417 -22.20 -24.62 5.34
CA ARG A 417 -21.91 -25.42 4.14
C ARG A 417 -22.59 -24.83 2.90
N TRP A 418 -22.04 -25.08 1.69
CA TRP A 418 -22.69 -25.83 0.58
C TRP A 418 -21.71 -25.97 -0.59
N SER A 419 -21.76 -27.16 -1.20
CA SER A 419 -21.10 -27.57 -2.44
C SER A 419 -21.85 -27.10 -3.69
N ILE A 420 -21.14 -26.92 -4.80
CA ILE A 420 -21.59 -27.30 -6.16
C ILE A 420 -20.44 -27.99 -6.86
#